data_AF-A0A662VML2-F1
#
_entry.id   AF-A0A662VML2-F1
#
_cell.length_a   1.000
_cell.length_b   1.000
_cell.length_c   1.000
_cell.angle_alpha   90.00
_cell.angle_beta   90.00
_cell.angle_gamma   90.00
#
_symmetry.space_group_name_H-M   'P 1'
#
loop_
_entity.id
_entity.type
_entity.pdbx_description
1 polymer ?
#
loop_
_entity_poly.entity_id
_entity_poly.type
_entity_poly.pdbx_seq_one_letter_code
_entity_poly.pdbx_strand_id
1 'polypeptide(L)' 'VTYEAVQIFGGYGFSKEYDIERYYRDARVGTIYEGTSEAQRMVISRRLMGKIKA' A
#
# COMPACT_ATOMS: atom_id res chain seq x y z
N VAL A 1 0.60 -3.79 -7.66
CA VAL A 1 1.23 -2.96 -8.70
C VAL A 1 2.71 -2.67 -8.45
N THR A 2 3.11 -1.75 -7.56
CA THR A 2 4.55 -1.37 -7.45
C THR A 2 5.46 -2.52 -6.99
N TYR A 3 4.97 -3.37 -6.10
CA TYR A 3 5.68 -4.60 -5.71
C TYR A 3 5.87 -5.57 -6.89
N GLU A 4 4.84 -5.76 -7.72
CA GLU A 4 4.93 -6.62 -8.90
C GLU A 4 5.89 -6.02 -9.94
N ALA A 5 5.93 -4.70 -10.07
CA ALA A 5 6.89 -4.02 -10.93
C ALA A 5 8.34 -4.26 -10.48
N VAL A 6 8.63 -4.22 -9.16
CA VAL A 6 9.94 -4.60 -8.62
C VAL A 6 10.28 -6.05 -9.01
N GLN A 7 9.34 -6.97 -8.86
CA GLN A 7 9.55 -8.38 -9.19
C GLN A 7 9.84 -8.60 -10.69
N ILE A 8 9.13 -7.90 -11.58
CA ILE A 8 9.34 -7.97 -13.04
C ILE A 8 10.73 -7.45 -13.42
N PHE A 9 11.19 -6.37 -12.79
CA PHE A 9 12.52 -5.80 -13.04
C PHE A 9 13.65 -6.62 -12.40
N GLY A 10 13.33 -7.62 -11.59
CA GLY A 10 14.30 -8.49 -10.92
C GLY A 10 15.29 -7.68 -10.08
N GLY A 11 16.59 -7.97 -10.20
CA GLY A 11 17.63 -7.24 -9.46
C GLY A 11 17.66 -5.74 -9.72
N TYR A 12 17.33 -5.31 -10.94
CA TYR A 12 17.25 -3.88 -11.28
C TYR A 12 16.08 -3.17 -10.60
N GLY A 13 15.05 -3.90 -10.15
CA GLY A 13 13.92 -3.35 -9.40
C GLY A 13 14.31 -2.81 -8.01
N PHE A 14 15.48 -3.20 -7.51
CA PHE A 14 16.08 -2.68 -6.27
C PHE A 14 17.24 -1.70 -6.50
N SER A 15 17.65 -1.52 -7.76
CA SER A 15 18.70 -0.57 -8.11
C SER A 15 18.16 0.85 -8.12
N LYS A 16 18.99 1.82 -7.69
CA LYS A 16 18.68 3.26 -7.81
C LYS A 16 18.85 3.79 -9.23
N GLU A 17 19.28 2.95 -10.16
CA GLU A 17 19.33 3.29 -11.60
C GLU A 17 17.93 3.46 -12.21
N TYR A 18 16.90 2.84 -11.60
CA TYR A 18 15.51 2.96 -12.02
C TYR A 18 14.63 3.41 -10.86
N ASP A 19 13.62 4.22 -11.16
CA ASP A 19 12.73 4.82 -10.16
C ASP A 19 11.77 3.83 -9.48
N ILE A 20 11.71 2.57 -9.94
CA ILE A 20 10.77 1.55 -9.45
C ILE A 20 10.94 1.31 -7.94
N GLU A 21 12.18 1.31 -7.43
CA GLU A 21 12.45 1.14 -6.00
C GLU A 21 11.81 2.27 -5.17
N ARG A 22 11.90 3.51 -5.68
CA ARG A 22 11.34 4.70 -5.03
C ARG A 22 9.82 4.60 -5.01
N TYR A 23 9.21 4.27 -6.15
CA TYR A 23 7.74 4.09 -6.23
C TYR A 23 7.23 2.99 -5.29
N TYR A 24 7.98 1.89 -5.14
CA TYR A 24 7.62 0.86 -4.17
C TYR A 24 7.68 1.37 -2.73
N ARG A 25 8.72 2.11 -2.34
CA ARG A 25 8.82 2.73 -1.01
C ARG A 25 7.70 3.72 -0.75
N ASP A 26 7.42 4.61 -1.70
CA ASP A 26 6.38 5.63 -1.57
C ASP A 26 4.99 4.98 -1.41
N ALA A 27 4.69 3.96 -2.21
CA ALA A 27 3.45 3.20 -2.11
C ALA A 27 3.31 2.48 -0.75
N ARG A 28 4.41 2.03 -0.14
CA ARG A 28 4.37 1.34 1.14
C ARG A 28 3.95 2.27 2.28
N VAL A 29 4.37 3.53 2.26
CA VAL A 29 3.98 4.52 3.28
C VAL A 29 2.46 4.73 3.31
N GLY A 30 1.82 4.75 2.15
CA GLY A 30 0.36 4.88 2.03
C GLY A 30 -0.45 3.75 2.69
N THR A 31 0.19 2.62 3.03
CA THR A 31 -0.49 1.52 3.76
C THR A 31 -0.55 1.72 5.28
N ILE A 32 0.17 2.73 5.79
CA ILE A 32 0.38 3.02 7.21
C ILE A 32 -0.15 4.42 7.56
N TYR A 33 0.19 5.41 6.73
CA TYR A 33 -0.22 6.80 6.93
C TYR A 33 -1.73 6.99 6.73
N GLU A 34 -2.32 7.98 7.42
CA GLU A 34 -3.77 8.29 7.38
C GLU A 34 -4.70 7.12 7.73
N GLY A 35 -4.18 6.18 8.51
CA GLY A 35 -4.89 5.00 8.96
C GLY A 35 -4.36 3.77 8.27
N THR A 36 -3.91 2.82 9.09
CA THR A 36 -3.37 1.56 8.58
C THR A 36 -4.41 0.78 7.80
N SER A 37 -3.94 -0.12 6.94
CA SER A 37 -4.81 -1.03 6.18
C SER A 37 -5.78 -1.80 7.08
N GLU A 38 -5.34 -2.19 8.27
CA GLU A 38 -6.13 -2.87 9.31
C GLU A 38 -7.18 -1.95 9.92
N ALA A 39 -6.80 -0.71 10.27
CA ALA A 39 -7.73 0.28 10.80
C ALA A 39 -8.85 0.59 9.82
N GLN A 40 -8.51 0.79 8.54
CA GLN A 40 -9.49 1.00 7.47
C GLN A 40 -10.42 -0.19 7.31
N ARG A 41 -9.90 -1.44 7.33
CA ARG A 41 -10.74 -2.65 7.30
C ARG A 41 -11.70 -2.73 8.50
N MET A 42 -11.27 -2.33 9.70
CA MET A 42 -12.16 -2.27 10.87
C MET A 42 -13.28 -1.23 10.70
N VAL A 43 -12.96 -0.04 10.18
CA VAL A 43 -13.97 1.00 9.92
C VAL A 43 -14.98 0.53 8.88
N ILE A 44 -14.51 -0.05 7.77
CA ILE A 44 -15.37 -0.64 6.73
C ILE A 44 -16.26 -1.73 7.32
N SER A 45 -15.70 -2.66 8.11
CA SER A 45 -16.46 -3.73 8.78
C SER A 45 -17.56 -3.16 9.68
N ARG A 46 -17.25 -2.17 10.53
CA ARG A 46 -18.24 -1.53 11.40
C ARG A 46 -19.34 -0.82 10.61
N ARG A 47 -19.01 -0.19 9.49
CA ARG A 47 -19.98 0.44 8.59
C ARG A 47 -20.91 -0.60 7.95
N LEU A 48 -20.36 -1.71 7.44
CA LEU A 48 -21.14 -2.81 6.86
C LEU A 48 -22.06 -3.47 7.89
N MET A 49 -21.64 -3.56 9.15
CA MET A 49 -22.46 -4.08 10.26
C MET A 49 -23.52 -3.08 10.77
N GLY A 50 -23.63 -1.88 10.19
CA GLY A 50 -24.57 -0.85 10.64
C GLY A 50 -24.22 -0.23 12.00
N LYS A 51 -23.00 -0.44 12.50
CA LYS A 51 -22.53 0.09 13.79
C LYS A 51 -22.06 1.54 13.71
N ILE A 52 -21.82 2.05 12.50
CA ILE A 52 -21.45 3.44 12.23
C ILE A 52 -22.35 3.91 11.07
N LYS A 53 -23.14 4.96 11.31
CA LYS A 53 -23.92 5.64 10.26
C LYS A 53 -23.05 6.72 9.61
N ALA A 54 -23.18 6.86 8.31
CA ALA A 54 -22.55 7.92 7.52
C ALA A 54 -23.19 9.27 7.84
#